data_AF-A0A0N8KPZ5-F1
#
_entry.id   AF-A0A0N8KPZ5-F1
#
_cell.length_a   1.000
_cell.length_b   1.000
_cell.length_c   1.000
_cell.angle_alpha   90.00
_cell.angle_beta   90.00
_cell.angle_gamma   90.00
#
_symmetry.space_group_name_H-M   'P 1'
#
loop_
_entity.id
_entity.type
_entity.pdbx_description
1 polymer ?
#
loop_
_entity_poly.entity_id
_entity_poly.type
_entity_poly.pdbx_seq_one_letter_code
_entity_poly.pdbx_strand_id
1 'polypeptide(L)'
;MSIVKIVEQALSDGYLTPVMEAEVGRICNTASELSIEEYMSLDRLMGALLTGDVVVLPRKQFINVMEELVLSEAITKVAEIEASTDRTLDVGDIAAYALNRLPPLYATTEEGANFQRSRAREQLSDLISKQVTDAIDQSLAHPEFFPERQLLGKTNPKEVLSQVSMLLEAYAENFEAEEQQAKDL
;
A
#
# COMPACT_ATOMS: atom_id res chain seq x y z
N MET A 1 -3.55 -11.59 -24.21
CA MET A 1 -4.69 -10.96 -24.93
C MET A 1 -4.31 -10.81 -26.40
N SER A 2 -5.24 -10.69 -27.36
CA SER A 2 -4.86 -10.41 -28.75
C SER A 2 -4.60 -8.91 -28.95
N ILE A 3 -3.67 -8.55 -29.85
CA ILE A 3 -3.35 -7.14 -30.18
C ILE A 3 -4.62 -6.40 -30.62
N VAL A 4 -5.48 -7.04 -31.42
CA VAL A 4 -6.74 -6.47 -31.92
C VAL A 4 -7.62 -5.93 -30.77
N LYS A 5 -7.81 -6.72 -29.71
CA LYS A 5 -8.66 -6.32 -28.57
C LYS A 5 -8.06 -5.15 -27.79
N ILE A 6 -6.73 -5.13 -27.65
CA ILE A 6 -6.03 -4.03 -26.96
C ILE A 6 -6.17 -2.73 -27.74
N VAL A 7 -6.03 -2.79 -29.07
CA VAL A 7 -6.19 -1.64 -29.97
C VAL A 7 -7.63 -1.13 -29.96
N GLU A 8 -8.63 -2.01 -30.07
CA GLU A 8 -10.05 -1.61 -30.00
C GLU A 8 -10.39 -0.94 -28.66
N GLN A 9 -9.87 -1.48 -27.57
CA GLN A 9 -10.07 -0.89 -26.24
C GLN A 9 -9.37 0.47 -26.12
N ALA A 10 -8.14 0.62 -26.60
CA ALA A 10 -7.43 1.90 -26.59
C ALA A 10 -8.13 2.98 -27.45
N LEU A 11 -8.72 2.58 -28.59
CA LEU A 11 -9.50 3.48 -29.45
C LEU A 11 -10.85 3.85 -28.83
N SER A 12 -11.50 2.95 -28.10
CA SER A 12 -12.74 3.21 -27.37
C SER A 12 -12.49 4.13 -26.16
N ASP A 13 -11.43 3.87 -25.42
CA ASP A 13 -11.11 4.59 -24.18
C ASP A 13 -10.40 5.93 -24.46
N GLY A 14 -9.85 6.13 -25.67
CA GLY A 14 -9.13 7.36 -26.07
C GLY A 14 -7.73 7.50 -25.44
N TYR A 15 -7.27 6.49 -24.71
CA TYR A 15 -6.01 6.50 -23.99
C TYR A 15 -5.28 5.16 -24.12
N LEU A 16 -3.97 5.21 -24.34
CA LEU A 16 -3.11 4.03 -24.28
C LEU A 16 -2.48 3.96 -22.90
N THR A 17 -2.86 2.94 -22.11
CA THR A 17 -2.26 2.74 -20.79
C THR A 17 -0.88 2.08 -20.91
N PRO A 18 0.05 2.33 -19.95
CA PRO A 18 1.37 1.69 -19.97
C PRO A 18 1.34 0.15 -19.90
N VAL A 19 0.24 -0.43 -19.39
CA VAL A 19 0.02 -1.88 -19.34
C VAL A 19 -0.32 -2.42 -20.74
N MET A 20 -1.19 -1.72 -21.47
CA MET A 20 -1.55 -2.05 -22.85
C MET A 20 -0.34 -1.96 -23.78
N GLU A 21 0.46 -0.90 -23.66
CA GLU A 21 1.71 -0.73 -24.41
C GLU A 21 2.70 -1.87 -24.13
N ALA A 22 2.91 -2.22 -22.85
CA ALA A 22 3.82 -3.30 -22.47
C ALA A 22 3.34 -4.69 -22.93
N GLU A 23 2.03 -4.91 -23.03
CA GLU A 23 1.45 -6.14 -23.55
C GLU A 23 1.62 -6.22 -25.08
N VAL A 24 1.36 -5.14 -25.80
CA VAL A 24 1.63 -5.06 -27.25
C VAL A 24 3.12 -5.28 -27.54
N GLY A 25 4.02 -4.63 -26.79
CA GLY A 25 5.47 -4.84 -26.91
C GLY A 25 5.90 -6.28 -26.60
N ARG A 26 5.28 -6.94 -25.62
CA ARG A 26 5.54 -8.37 -25.33
C ARG A 26 5.10 -9.28 -26.47
N ILE A 27 3.93 -9.06 -27.05
CA ILE A 27 3.44 -9.87 -28.16
C ILE A 27 4.30 -9.64 -29.40
N CYS A 28 4.67 -8.40 -29.71
CA CYS A 28 5.56 -8.07 -30.83
C CYS A 28 6.97 -8.67 -30.67
N ASN A 29 7.49 -8.77 -29.44
CA ASN A 29 8.80 -9.39 -29.19
C ASN A 29 8.76 -10.92 -29.16
N THR A 30 7.60 -11.53 -28.87
CA THR A 30 7.45 -12.98 -28.74
C THR A 30 7.02 -13.63 -30.07
N ALA A 31 6.24 -12.92 -30.89
CA ALA A 31 5.79 -13.40 -32.19
C ALA A 31 6.86 -13.16 -33.25
N SER A 32 7.43 -14.23 -33.81
CA SER A 32 8.40 -14.14 -34.91
C SER A 32 7.76 -13.72 -36.24
N GLU A 33 6.44 -13.88 -36.39
CA GLU A 33 5.62 -13.37 -37.51
C GLU A 33 4.26 -12.93 -36.96
N LEU A 34 3.89 -11.66 -37.16
CA LEU A 34 2.56 -11.15 -36.85
C LEU A 34 1.58 -11.50 -37.98
N SER A 35 0.34 -11.82 -37.63
CA SER A 35 -0.72 -11.97 -38.62
C SER A 35 -1.07 -10.62 -39.27
N ILE A 36 -1.65 -10.67 -40.49
CA ILE A 36 -2.07 -9.47 -41.24
C ILE A 36 -3.05 -8.62 -40.42
N GLU A 37 -3.94 -9.26 -39.65
CA GLU A 37 -4.93 -8.59 -38.79
C GLU A 37 -4.26 -7.81 -37.65
N GLU A 38 -3.21 -8.37 -37.06
CA GLU A 38 -2.44 -7.71 -36.00
C GLU A 38 -1.64 -6.51 -36.56
N TYR A 39 -1.10 -6.64 -37.77
CA TYR A 39 -0.41 -5.55 -38.46
C TYR A 39 -1.35 -4.40 -38.81
N MET A 40 -2.55 -4.68 -39.33
CA MET A 40 -3.57 -3.66 -39.61
C MET A 40 -4.06 -2.97 -38.33
N SER A 41 -4.16 -3.72 -37.22
CA SER A 41 -4.53 -3.16 -35.93
C SER A 41 -3.44 -2.24 -35.38
N LEU A 42 -2.16 -2.62 -35.54
CA LEU A 42 -1.02 -1.76 -35.19
C LEU A 42 -0.97 -0.49 -36.02
N ASP A 43 -1.18 -0.58 -37.33
CA ASP A 43 -1.21 0.58 -38.23
C ASP A 43 -2.34 1.55 -37.85
N ARG A 44 -3.52 1.03 -37.51
CA ARG A 44 -4.64 1.82 -37.00
C ARG A 44 -4.31 2.51 -35.67
N LEU A 45 -3.61 1.82 -34.76
CA LEU A 45 -3.16 2.40 -33.49
C LEU A 45 -2.11 3.51 -33.74
N MET A 46 -1.15 3.29 -34.64
CA MET A 46 -0.17 4.30 -35.03
C MET A 46 -0.83 5.53 -35.66
N GLY A 47 -1.82 5.32 -36.53
CA GLY A 47 -2.62 6.40 -37.10
C GLY A 47 -3.31 7.22 -36.01
N ALA A 48 -3.95 6.56 -35.05
CA ALA A 48 -4.64 7.23 -33.93
C ALA A 48 -3.69 7.96 -32.98
N LEU A 49 -2.46 7.47 -32.79
CA LEU A 49 -1.42 8.18 -32.03
C LEU A 49 -0.92 9.43 -32.78
N LEU A 50 -0.83 9.39 -34.11
CA LEU A 50 -0.40 10.52 -34.94
C LEU A 50 -1.48 11.58 -35.10
N THR A 51 -2.76 11.19 -35.15
CA THR A 51 -3.90 12.13 -35.21
C THR A 51 -4.23 12.73 -33.85
N GLY A 52 -3.72 12.16 -32.76
CA GLY A 52 -4.00 12.59 -31.40
C GLY A 52 -5.33 12.08 -30.84
N ASP A 53 -5.99 11.14 -31.54
CA ASP A 53 -7.22 10.49 -31.08
C ASP A 53 -6.96 9.56 -29.88
N VAL A 54 -5.72 9.08 -29.73
CA VAL A 54 -5.26 8.31 -28.58
C VAL A 54 -4.09 9.02 -27.91
N VAL A 55 -4.24 9.37 -26.64
CA VAL A 55 -3.17 9.97 -25.84
C VAL A 55 -2.47 8.88 -25.04
N VAL A 56 -1.16 8.74 -25.19
CA VAL A 56 -0.35 7.87 -24.34
C VAL A 56 -0.29 8.50 -22.95
N LEU A 57 -0.80 7.80 -21.94
CA LEU A 57 -0.59 8.24 -20.56
C LEU A 57 0.89 7.99 -20.20
N PRO A 58 1.67 9.04 -19.89
CA PRO A 58 3.01 8.83 -19.40
C PRO A 58 2.94 7.99 -18.11
N ARG A 59 3.94 7.11 -17.91
CA ARG A 59 4.16 6.43 -16.63
C ARG A 59 4.41 7.49 -15.56
N LYS A 60 3.35 8.00 -14.94
CA LYS A 60 3.48 8.98 -13.86
C LYS A 60 4.10 8.26 -12.67
N GLN A 61 5.36 8.58 -12.38
CA GLN A 61 6.04 8.18 -11.17
C GLN A 61 5.52 9.08 -10.05
N PHE A 62 4.53 8.59 -9.30
CA PHE A 62 4.12 9.22 -8.06
C PHE A 62 4.82 8.52 -6.90
N ILE A 63 5.46 9.28 -6.03
CA ILE A 63 6.08 8.75 -4.82
C ILE A 63 5.45 9.40 -3.60
N ASN A 64 5.15 8.61 -2.57
CA ASN A 64 4.75 9.14 -1.27
C ASN A 64 6.02 9.38 -0.44
N VAL A 65 6.36 10.64 -0.24
CA VAL A 65 7.58 11.05 0.48
C VAL A 65 7.55 10.62 1.95
N MET A 66 6.36 10.40 2.51
CA MET A 66 6.21 9.94 3.90
C MET A 66 6.73 8.52 4.12
N GLU A 67 6.73 7.68 3.08
CA GLU A 67 7.12 6.27 3.20
C GLU A 67 8.58 6.13 3.67
N GLU A 68 9.48 6.89 3.06
CA GLU A 68 10.91 6.91 3.44
C GLU A 68 11.14 7.42 4.87
N LEU A 69 10.44 8.51 5.25
CA LEU A 69 10.59 9.14 6.55
C LEU A 69 10.07 8.25 7.69
N VAL A 70 8.89 7.66 7.50
CA VAL A 70 8.27 6.76 8.47
C VAL A 70 9.06 5.47 8.59
N LEU A 71 9.52 4.90 7.48
CA LEU A 71 10.31 3.67 7.50
C LEU A 71 11.63 3.87 8.26
N SER A 72 12.31 5.00 8.03
CA SER A 72 13.55 5.34 8.72
C SER A 72 13.34 5.46 10.24
N GLU A 73 12.30 6.19 10.66
CA GLU A 73 11.94 6.35 12.08
C GLU A 73 11.54 5.02 12.72
N ALA A 74 10.74 4.21 12.02
CA ALA A 74 10.28 2.90 12.49
C ALA A 74 11.45 1.95 12.72
N ILE A 75 12.40 1.87 11.77
CA ILE A 75 13.61 1.04 11.93
C ILE A 75 14.41 1.45 13.16
N THR A 76 14.62 2.76 13.37
CA THR A 76 15.36 3.26 14.53
C THR A 76 14.67 2.89 15.84
N LYS A 77 13.37 3.16 15.98
CA LYS A 77 12.63 2.86 17.21
C LYS A 77 12.47 1.37 17.48
N VAL A 78 12.21 0.58 16.44
CA VAL A 78 12.12 -0.88 16.57
C VAL A 78 13.46 -1.45 17.01
N ALA A 79 14.57 -1.05 16.40
CA ALA A 79 15.90 -1.52 16.79
C ALA A 79 16.24 -1.16 18.26
N GLU A 80 15.84 0.02 18.73
CA GLU A 80 16.00 0.40 20.15
C GLU A 80 15.18 -0.49 21.09
N ILE A 81 13.95 -0.84 20.70
CA ILE A 81 13.05 -1.65 21.52
C ILE A 81 13.44 -3.12 21.49
N GLU A 82 13.83 -3.67 20.35
CA GLU A 82 14.36 -5.03 20.22
C GLU A 82 15.69 -5.21 20.98
N ALA A 83 16.49 -4.15 21.09
CA ALA A 83 17.68 -4.17 21.94
C ALA A 83 17.33 -4.17 23.44
N SER A 84 16.19 -3.59 23.82
CA SER A 84 15.72 -3.52 25.22
C SER A 84 14.79 -4.68 25.60
N THR A 85 14.15 -5.32 24.63
CA THR A 85 13.07 -6.30 24.80
C THR A 85 13.31 -7.44 23.82
N ASP A 86 13.31 -8.69 24.29
CA ASP A 86 13.55 -9.89 23.46
C ASP A 86 12.33 -10.25 22.57
N ARG A 87 11.61 -9.25 22.06
CA ARG A 87 10.43 -9.39 21.19
C ARG A 87 10.78 -8.89 19.81
N THR A 88 10.48 -9.70 18.79
CA THR A 88 10.63 -9.31 17.39
C THR A 88 9.40 -8.51 16.94
N LEU A 89 9.61 -7.32 16.40
CA LEU A 89 8.54 -6.47 15.88
C LEU A 89 8.62 -6.40 14.35
N ASP A 90 7.48 -6.52 13.66
CA ASP A 90 7.47 -6.34 12.21
C ASP A 90 7.42 -4.84 11.85
N VAL A 91 8.54 -4.35 11.31
CA VAL A 91 8.68 -2.98 10.79
C VAL A 91 7.64 -2.70 9.70
N GLY A 92 7.27 -3.71 8.89
CA GLY A 92 6.29 -3.57 7.82
C GLY A 92 4.91 -3.21 8.35
N ASP A 93 4.42 -3.94 9.35
CA ASP A 93 3.13 -3.68 9.98
C ASP A 93 3.11 -2.34 10.74
N ILE A 94 4.19 -2.01 11.44
CA ILE A 94 4.34 -0.71 12.14
C ILE A 94 4.31 0.45 11.14
N ALA A 95 5.07 0.36 10.05
CA ALA A 95 5.10 1.39 9.02
C ALA A 95 3.74 1.53 8.32
N ALA A 96 3.07 0.41 8.00
CA ALA A 96 1.74 0.42 7.41
C ALA A 96 0.71 1.06 8.35
N TYR A 97 0.74 0.75 9.64
CA TYR A 97 -0.14 1.36 10.63
C TYR A 97 0.06 2.87 10.71
N ALA A 98 1.31 3.33 10.80
CA ALA A 98 1.65 4.74 10.87
C ALA A 98 1.25 5.47 9.57
N LEU A 99 1.60 4.94 8.39
CA LEU A 99 1.31 5.58 7.10
C LEU A 99 -0.19 5.74 6.85
N ASN A 100 -1.03 4.81 7.31
CA ASN A 100 -2.49 4.91 7.19
C ASN A 100 -3.13 6.02 8.05
N ARG A 101 -2.36 6.60 8.99
CA ARG A 101 -2.82 7.67 9.90
C ARG A 101 -2.14 9.02 9.60
N LEU A 102 -1.17 9.02 8.71
CA LEU A 102 -0.41 10.20 8.32
C LEU A 102 -0.99 10.79 7.02
N PRO A 103 -0.97 12.12 6.87
CA PRO A 103 -1.36 12.73 5.60
C PRO A 103 -0.38 12.31 4.49
N PRO A 104 -0.86 11.76 3.36
CA PRO A 104 0.02 11.33 2.28
C PRO A 104 0.63 12.54 1.56
N LEU A 105 1.94 12.50 1.28
CA LEU A 105 2.65 13.56 0.56
C LEU A 105 3.17 13.03 -0.77
N TYR A 106 2.32 13.11 -1.79
CA TYR A 106 2.69 12.68 -3.14
C TYR A 106 3.48 13.75 -3.90
N ALA A 107 4.52 13.31 -4.60
CA ALA A 107 5.28 14.12 -5.54
C ALA A 107 5.43 13.40 -6.89
N THR A 108 5.42 14.18 -7.97
CA THR A 108 5.63 13.72 -9.36
C THR A 108 7.03 14.04 -9.90
N THR A 109 7.79 14.87 -9.18
CA THR A 109 9.14 15.30 -9.55
C THR A 109 10.07 15.12 -8.36
N GLU A 110 11.36 14.91 -8.64
CA GLU A 110 12.39 14.79 -7.60
C GLU A 110 12.53 16.08 -6.78
N GLU A 111 12.48 17.24 -7.43
CA GLU A 111 12.50 18.54 -6.74
C GLU A 111 11.30 18.72 -5.80
N GLY A 112 10.10 18.35 -6.26
CA GLY A 112 8.89 18.38 -5.45
C GLY A 112 8.97 17.41 -4.28
N ALA A 113 9.57 16.24 -4.48
CA ALA A 113 9.80 15.28 -3.43
C ALA A 113 10.73 15.84 -2.36
N ASN A 114 11.86 16.44 -2.75
CA ASN A 114 12.82 17.08 -1.84
C ASN A 114 12.17 18.21 -1.03
N PHE A 115 11.37 19.07 -1.67
CA PHE A 115 10.64 20.13 -0.99
C PHE A 115 9.67 19.58 0.07
N GLN A 116 8.87 18.57 -0.30
CA GLN A 116 7.92 17.93 0.61
C GLN A 116 8.64 17.20 1.75
N ARG A 117 9.82 16.62 1.48
CA ARG A 117 10.65 15.93 2.47
C ARG A 117 11.17 16.90 3.53
N SER A 118 11.69 18.06 3.11
CA SER A 118 12.12 19.12 4.04
C SER A 118 10.96 19.67 4.85
N ARG A 119 9.82 19.94 4.20
CA ARG A 119 8.61 20.42 4.88
C ARG A 119 8.08 19.41 5.91
N ALA A 120 8.08 18.12 5.58
CA ALA A 120 7.64 17.07 6.49
C ALA A 120 8.57 16.96 7.70
N ARG A 121 9.89 17.10 7.51
CA ARG A 121 10.85 17.13 8.63
C ARG A 121 10.63 18.33 9.56
N GLU A 122 10.27 19.49 9.03
CA GLU A 122 10.04 20.68 9.86
C GLU A 122 8.69 20.69 10.59
N GLN A 123 7.64 20.16 9.96
CA GLN A 123 6.26 20.34 10.44
C GLN A 123 5.61 19.05 10.96
N LEU A 124 6.09 17.88 10.53
CA LEU A 124 5.44 16.59 10.76
C LEU A 124 6.33 15.60 11.51
N SER A 125 7.58 15.96 11.88
CA SER A 125 8.48 15.09 12.64
C SER A 125 7.83 14.55 13.90
N ASP A 126 7.23 15.44 14.69
CA ASP A 126 6.62 15.09 15.98
C ASP A 126 5.41 14.18 15.78
N LEU A 127 4.65 14.43 14.72
CA LEU A 127 3.47 13.65 14.37
C LEU A 127 3.87 12.26 13.87
N ILE A 128 4.89 12.15 13.02
CA ILE A 128 5.48 10.88 12.59
C ILE A 128 5.95 10.08 13.80
N SER A 129 6.76 10.70 14.66
CA SER A 129 7.32 10.02 15.83
C SER A 129 6.23 9.51 16.76
N LYS A 130 5.17 10.30 16.97
CA LYS A 130 3.99 9.88 17.73
C LYS A 130 3.28 8.70 17.09
N GLN A 131 2.97 8.75 15.79
CA GLN A 131 2.27 7.66 15.11
C GLN A 131 3.07 6.36 15.09
N VAL A 132 4.40 6.44 14.98
CA VAL A 132 5.28 5.27 15.08
C VAL A 132 5.29 4.70 16.49
N THR A 133 5.34 5.53 17.54
CA THR A 133 5.22 5.05 18.92
C THR A 133 3.85 4.40 19.17
N ASP A 134 2.76 5.05 18.77
CA ASP A 134 1.41 4.51 18.89
C ASP A 134 1.29 3.16 18.15
N ALA A 135 1.96 3.00 16.99
CA ALA A 135 2.01 1.76 16.23
C ALA A 135 2.73 0.63 16.98
N ILE A 136 3.86 0.96 17.62
CA ILE A 136 4.63 -0.01 18.39
C ILE A 136 3.86 -0.45 19.64
N ASP A 137 3.28 0.51 20.38
CA ASP A 137 2.47 0.21 21.57
C ASP A 137 1.29 -0.69 21.21
N GLN A 138 0.63 -0.41 20.08
CA GLN A 138 -0.45 -1.25 19.56
C GLN A 138 0.05 -2.66 19.19
N SER A 139 1.22 -2.76 18.56
CA SER A 139 1.82 -4.05 18.19
C SER A 139 2.24 -4.86 19.42
N LEU A 140 2.63 -4.21 20.52
CA LEU A 140 2.99 -4.86 21.78
C LEU A 140 1.77 -5.28 22.61
N ALA A 141 0.68 -4.50 22.55
CA ALA A 141 -0.56 -4.74 23.29
C ALA A 141 -1.46 -5.78 22.62
N HIS A 142 -1.31 -5.99 21.31
CA HIS A 142 -2.08 -7.01 20.61
C HIS A 142 -1.53 -8.42 20.86
N PRO A 143 -2.34 -9.37 21.36
CA PRO A 143 -2.00 -10.78 21.26
C PRO A 143 -1.90 -11.16 19.76
N GLU A 144 -1.03 -12.11 19.40
CA GLU A 144 -0.88 -12.59 18.03
C GLU A 144 -2.21 -13.11 17.47
N PHE A 145 -2.96 -12.24 16.79
CA PHE A 145 -4.23 -12.58 16.18
C PHE A 145 -3.96 -13.13 14.77
N PHE A 146 -3.77 -14.45 14.71
CA PHE A 146 -3.84 -15.21 13.46
C PHE A 146 -5.25 -15.75 13.20
N PRO A 147 -6.21 -14.89 12.86
CA PRO A 147 -7.09 -15.27 11.78
C PRO A 147 -7.04 -14.21 10.69
N GLU A 148 -7.14 -14.67 9.44
CA GLU A 148 -7.25 -13.85 8.24
C GLU A 148 -8.12 -12.62 8.50
N ARG A 149 -7.62 -11.41 8.14
CA ARG A 149 -8.32 -10.14 8.31
C ARG A 149 -9.74 -10.23 7.75
N GLN A 150 -10.72 -10.47 8.62
CA GLN A 150 -12.12 -10.59 8.24
C GLN A 150 -12.80 -9.24 8.43
N LEU A 151 -13.33 -8.71 7.32
CA LEU A 151 -14.19 -7.53 7.37
C LEU A 151 -15.44 -7.87 8.18
N LEU A 152 -15.69 -7.10 9.24
CA LEU A 152 -16.86 -7.23 10.09
C LEU A 152 -18.14 -7.18 9.24
N GLY A 153 -19.01 -8.18 9.39
CA GLY A 153 -20.35 -8.18 8.79
C GLY A 153 -20.49 -8.83 7.41
N LYS A 154 -19.48 -9.54 6.87
CA LYS A 154 -19.62 -10.22 5.57
C LYS A 154 -20.55 -11.45 5.57
N THR A 155 -20.83 -12.08 6.72
CA THR A 155 -21.39 -13.44 6.73
C THR A 155 -22.65 -13.63 7.60
N ASN A 156 -22.83 -12.96 8.75
CA ASN A 156 -24.10 -12.97 9.51
C ASN A 156 -24.07 -11.98 10.71
N PRO A 157 -25.16 -11.32 11.13
CA PRO A 157 -25.18 -10.49 12.35
C PRO A 157 -24.88 -11.26 13.65
N LYS A 158 -25.22 -12.57 13.70
CA LYS A 158 -24.88 -13.44 14.83
C LYS A 158 -23.39 -13.75 14.93
N GLU A 159 -22.68 -13.75 13.81
CA GLU A 159 -21.23 -13.97 13.79
C GLU A 159 -20.46 -12.74 14.26
N VAL A 160 -21.01 -11.54 14.06
CA VAL A 160 -20.44 -10.31 14.63
C VAL A 160 -20.46 -10.37 16.17
N LEU A 161 -21.56 -10.82 16.77
CA LEU A 161 -21.65 -10.97 18.23
C LEU A 161 -20.68 -12.02 18.76
N SER A 162 -20.51 -13.16 18.07
CA SER A 162 -19.53 -14.16 18.48
C SER A 162 -18.09 -13.68 18.31
N GLN A 163 -17.78 -12.94 17.23
CA GLN A 163 -16.46 -12.33 17.01
C GLN A 163 -16.13 -11.32 18.12
N VAL A 164 -17.11 -10.49 18.50
CA VAL A 164 -16.94 -9.54 19.61
C VAL A 164 -16.79 -10.26 20.95
N SER A 165 -17.54 -11.34 21.21
CA SER A 165 -17.40 -12.14 22.44
C SER A 165 -16.01 -12.75 22.56
N MET A 166 -15.49 -13.39 21.50
CA MET A 166 -14.14 -13.96 21.48
C MET A 166 -13.06 -12.89 21.70
N LEU A 167 -13.25 -11.69 21.14
CA LEU A 167 -12.32 -10.59 21.33
C LEU A 167 -12.35 -10.09 22.78
N LEU A 168 -13.53 -9.95 23.38
CA LEU A 168 -13.68 -9.58 24.79
C LEU A 168 -13.06 -10.62 25.72
N GLU A 169 -13.22 -11.92 25.45
CA GLU A 169 -12.61 -13.00 26.22
C GLU A 169 -11.07 -12.97 26.13
N ALA A 170 -10.51 -12.81 24.93
CA ALA A 170 -9.06 -12.74 24.74
C ALA A 170 -8.43 -11.51 25.43
N TYR A 171 -9.14 -10.39 25.51
CA TYR A 171 -8.69 -9.21 26.26
C TYR A 171 -8.95 -9.33 27.76
N ALA A 172 -9.91 -10.16 28.20
CA ALA A 172 -10.23 -10.34 29.62
C ALA A 172 -9.13 -11.09 30.39
N GLU A 173 -8.43 -12.04 29.76
CA GLU A 173 -7.29 -12.73 30.41
C GLU A 173 -6.19 -11.75 30.85
N ASN A 174 -5.95 -10.69 30.05
CA ASN A 174 -5.01 -9.63 30.39
C ASN A 174 -5.53 -8.73 31.54
N PHE A 175 -6.85 -8.53 31.63
CA PHE A 175 -7.47 -7.72 32.68
C PHE A 175 -7.44 -8.40 34.05
N GLU A 176 -7.71 -9.71 34.12
CA GLU A 176 -7.64 -10.46 35.38
C GLU A 176 -6.19 -10.61 35.90
N ALA A 177 -5.20 -10.69 35.01
CA ALA A 177 -3.78 -10.72 35.37
C ALA A 177 -3.29 -9.40 35.99
N GLU A 178 -3.73 -8.25 35.46
CA GLU A 178 -3.45 -6.93 36.04
C GLU A 178 -4.13 -6.74 37.41
N GLU A 179 -5.34 -7.27 37.59
CA GLU A 179 -6.09 -7.15 38.85
C GLU A 179 -5.51 -8.03 39.99
N GLN A 180 -4.85 -9.14 39.65
CA GLN A 180 -4.15 -9.99 40.62
C GLN A 180 -2.81 -9.37 41.08
N GLN A 181 -2.05 -8.76 40.18
CA GLN A 181 -0.83 -8.02 40.55
C GLN A 181 -1.10 -6.80 41.43
N ALA A 182 -2.26 -6.15 41.27
CA ALA A 182 -2.69 -5.03 42.12
C ALA A 182 -3.18 -5.45 43.52
N LYS A 183 -3.48 -6.74 43.75
CA LYS A 183 -3.94 -7.27 45.06
C LYS A 183 -2.81 -7.86 45.91
N ASP A 184 -1.64 -8.11 45.33
CA ASP A 184 -0.44 -8.64 46.01
C ASP A 184 0.57 -7.54 46.45
N LEU A 185 0.17 -6.26 46.37
CA LEU A 185 0.88 -5.07 46.91
C LEU A 185 0.13 -4.47 48.10
#